data_AF-A0A3A0BM69-F1
#
_entry.id   AF-A0A3A0BM69-F1
#
_cell.length_a   1.000
_cell.length_b   1.000
_cell.length_c   1.000
_cell.angle_alpha   90.00
_cell.angle_beta   90.00
_cell.angle_gamma   90.00
#
_symmetry.space_group_name_H-M   'P 1'
#
loop_
_entity.id
_entity.type
_entity.pdbx_description
1 polymer ?
#
loop_
_entity_poly.entity_id
_entity_poly.type
_entity_poly.pdbx_seq_one_letter_code
_entity_poly.pdbx_strand_id
1 'polypeptide(L)'
;MQARAKIAIALVVALIAILVLVIVGRGTTGRTWFNLPSIKVNLQADGSARVFGFNLGPVLPASQVQQWQAANLQKLEVRIGHNGVHVAANGGELPYLKWDDTSFEQLRQLLPKLPQVPNGQQIARWLPWLRTIGLGVALNIPPASGAAKLDIPKWRGESTVTAETPEQLAIGPLTIGSLTFDPEGNMLIEGVPAANLEPLLGMSLPKLDANTLALLNAIGVQTAQITVQPNGIDLALNGQPLPSIAYDKARLDQLTQVLPAFVADPGLVDTLNQVIPLLPATQATVAVSFTGEQAVETELPAVKIDIEPDGSVRTLGFPVGGAGTVPAETVQQLQTAGVQRLDVSLQDQGLYLAANGQPLPNITWTGDSLATVAGIAGPMVGTDAEGIMSLVDVATNVGPNVTLTVPPVEGAEALEIPAEPNYAVQPVEASPTAAMLKVNAGVDANGNLTMLGGLSADEFGQLGVSLPALPANLVATLQATGAKEIQIDTDPGVLILRLDGADALKVNYDEASLLAALALATPLAGDSPLGDPAVNQFMREQIIPQVPPADVNVVLALQ
;
A
#
# COMPACT_ATOMS: atom_id res chain seq x y z
N MET A 1 -7.32 -8.49 21.15
CA MET A 1 -6.65 -7.83 22.30
C MET A 1 -6.05 -8.76 23.36
N GLN A 2 -6.29 -10.08 23.38
CA GLN A 2 -5.75 -10.99 24.43
C GLN A 2 -4.30 -11.50 24.22
N ALA A 3 -3.69 -11.31 23.05
CA ALA A 3 -2.31 -11.76 22.78
C ALA A 3 -1.24 -10.88 23.45
N ARG A 4 -1.49 -9.56 23.58
CA ARG A 4 -0.56 -8.58 24.18
C ARG A 4 -0.27 -8.83 25.67
N ALA A 5 -1.20 -9.45 26.39
CA ALA A 5 -1.02 -9.76 27.82
C ALA A 5 -0.06 -10.93 28.08
N LYS A 6 0.05 -11.91 27.16
CA LYS A 6 0.72 -13.19 27.44
C LYS A 6 2.24 -13.13 27.39
N ILE A 7 2.80 -12.34 26.47
CA ILE A 7 4.26 -12.10 26.38
C ILE A 7 4.72 -11.14 27.49
N ALA A 8 3.91 -10.13 27.81
CA ALA A 8 4.16 -9.22 28.92
C ALA A 8 4.21 -9.95 30.27
N ILE A 9 3.34 -10.93 30.51
CA ILE A 9 3.36 -11.75 31.73
C ILE A 9 4.60 -12.64 31.78
N ALA A 10 5.03 -13.26 30.68
CA ALA A 10 6.27 -14.04 30.64
C ALA A 10 7.52 -13.17 30.89
N LEU A 11 7.54 -11.94 30.34
CA LEU A 11 8.58 -10.95 30.60
C LEU A 11 8.55 -10.46 32.05
N VAL A 12 7.37 -10.25 32.64
CA VAL A 12 7.21 -9.85 34.05
C VAL A 12 7.64 -10.98 34.99
N VAL A 13 7.33 -12.25 34.69
CA VAL A 13 7.79 -13.41 35.46
C VAL A 13 9.31 -13.56 35.34
N ALA A 14 9.88 -13.35 34.14
CA ALA A 14 11.32 -13.32 33.95
C ALA A 14 11.98 -12.16 34.71
N LEU A 15 11.36 -10.98 34.72
CA LEU A 15 11.82 -9.78 35.41
C LEU A 15 11.74 -9.92 36.94
N ILE A 16 10.70 -10.57 37.47
CA ILE A 16 10.56 -10.92 38.90
C ILE A 16 11.63 -11.95 39.29
N ALA A 17 11.88 -12.98 38.47
CA ALA A 17 12.95 -13.96 38.72
C ALA A 17 14.36 -13.34 38.68
N ILE A 18 14.55 -12.34 37.83
CA ILE A 18 15.78 -11.54 37.69
C ILE A 18 15.98 -10.58 38.88
N LEU A 19 14.91 -9.96 39.39
CA LEU A 19 14.92 -9.04 40.54
C LEU A 19 15.34 -9.71 41.86
N VAL A 20 15.20 -11.04 41.98
CA VAL A 20 15.57 -11.79 43.19
C VAL A 20 17.09 -12.01 43.33
N LEU A 21 17.91 -11.71 42.31
CA LEU A 21 19.33 -12.13 42.28
C LEU A 21 20.42 -11.04 42.10
N VAL A 22 20.12 -9.74 42.23
CA VAL A 22 21.15 -8.71 42.01
C VAL A 22 21.92 -8.34 43.30
N ILE A 23 23.13 -8.91 43.46
CA ILE A 23 24.20 -8.39 44.34
C ILE A 23 25.55 -8.32 43.56
N VAL A 24 26.05 -7.09 43.42
CA VAL A 24 27.45 -6.60 43.18
C VAL A 24 28.16 -6.89 41.85
N GLY A 25 28.70 -5.82 41.24
CA GLY A 25 29.87 -5.86 40.37
C GLY A 25 29.98 -4.70 39.36
N ARG A 26 30.81 -3.68 39.65
CA ARG A 26 31.07 -2.50 38.80
C ARG A 26 32.03 -2.81 37.65
N GLY A 27 31.68 -2.35 36.44
CA GLY A 27 32.61 -1.55 35.62
C GLY A 27 32.26 -1.44 34.13
N THR A 28 33.14 -0.74 33.42
CA THR A 28 32.93 -0.05 32.15
C THR A 28 33.83 -0.60 31.04
N THR A 29 33.28 -1.40 30.12
CA THR A 29 33.77 -1.64 28.73
C THR A 29 32.72 -2.48 27.97
N GLY A 30 32.43 -2.15 26.71
CA GLY A 30 31.23 -2.57 25.94
C GLY A 30 31.13 -4.05 25.53
N ARG A 31 30.98 -4.94 26.51
CA ARG A 31 30.49 -6.32 26.39
C ARG A 31 29.70 -6.65 27.65
N THR A 32 28.92 -7.71 27.63
CA THR A 32 28.36 -8.28 28.86
C THR A 32 29.49 -8.85 29.71
N TRP A 33 29.64 -8.35 30.93
CA TRP A 33 30.80 -8.63 31.80
C TRP A 33 30.76 -10.02 32.42
N PHE A 34 29.57 -10.42 32.87
CA PHE A 34 29.31 -11.74 33.39
C PHE A 34 28.23 -12.37 32.54
N ASN A 35 28.47 -13.58 32.06
CA ASN A 35 27.47 -14.27 31.29
C ASN A 35 26.84 -15.38 32.13
N LEU A 36 25.88 -15.02 32.98
CA LEU A 36 25.37 -15.95 33.99
C LEU A 36 24.49 -17.03 33.35
N PRO A 37 24.56 -18.30 33.80
CA PRO A 37 23.65 -19.33 33.31
C PRO A 37 22.19 -18.92 33.48
N SER A 38 21.35 -19.24 32.50
CA SER A 38 19.92 -18.93 32.60
C SER A 38 19.29 -19.63 33.79
N ILE A 39 18.44 -18.91 34.52
CA ILE A 39 17.61 -19.47 35.58
C ILE A 39 16.61 -20.43 34.93
N LYS A 40 16.65 -21.69 35.34
CA LYS A 40 15.75 -22.72 34.81
C LYS A 40 14.40 -22.62 35.50
N VAL A 41 13.37 -22.38 34.70
CA VAL A 41 11.96 -22.40 35.13
C VAL A 41 11.32 -23.61 34.47
N ASN A 42 10.97 -24.63 35.26
CA ASN A 42 10.32 -25.83 34.73
C ASN A 42 8.81 -25.64 34.79
N LEU A 43 8.18 -25.58 33.63
CA LEU A 43 6.73 -25.52 33.53
C LEU A 43 6.13 -26.93 33.68
N GLN A 44 4.94 -26.98 34.27
CA GLN A 44 4.11 -28.16 34.36
C GLN A 44 2.94 -28.05 33.36
N ALA A 45 2.32 -29.17 33.04
CA ALA A 45 1.23 -29.22 32.06
C ALA A 45 0.00 -28.38 32.47
N ASP A 46 -0.17 -28.14 33.76
CA ASP A 46 -1.23 -27.31 34.34
C ASP A 46 -0.91 -25.79 34.30
N GLY A 47 0.26 -25.40 33.78
CA GLY A 47 0.71 -24.02 33.74
C GLY A 47 1.43 -23.53 34.99
N SER A 48 1.65 -24.40 35.98
CA SER A 48 2.45 -24.07 37.16
C SER A 48 3.95 -24.14 36.88
N ALA A 49 4.75 -23.31 37.58
CA ALA A 49 6.20 -23.26 37.41
C ALA A 49 6.97 -23.73 38.64
N ARG A 50 8.14 -24.32 38.41
CA ARG A 50 9.12 -24.63 39.46
C ARG A 50 10.47 -24.01 39.15
N VAL A 51 11.04 -23.32 40.13
CA VAL A 51 12.37 -22.70 40.04
C VAL A 51 13.20 -23.18 41.23
N PHE A 52 14.38 -23.75 40.97
CA PHE A 52 15.23 -24.37 42.00
C PHE A 52 14.51 -25.39 42.92
N GLY A 53 13.46 -26.05 42.40
CA GLY A 53 12.64 -27.00 43.17
C GLY A 53 11.47 -26.37 43.94
N PHE A 54 11.41 -25.04 44.05
CA PHE A 54 10.29 -24.32 44.66
C PHE A 54 9.14 -24.16 43.67
N ASN A 55 7.91 -24.47 44.10
CA ASN A 55 6.71 -24.28 43.32
C ASN A 55 6.26 -22.81 43.41
N LEU A 56 6.10 -22.16 42.25
CA LEU A 56 5.65 -20.77 42.13
C LEU A 56 4.14 -20.67 41.91
N GLY A 57 3.43 -21.80 41.79
CA GLY A 57 2.02 -21.83 41.43
C GLY A 57 1.81 -21.58 39.92
N PRO A 58 0.55 -21.35 39.50
CA PRO A 58 0.20 -21.10 38.10
C PRO A 58 0.78 -19.77 37.63
N VAL A 59 1.66 -19.81 36.64
CA VAL A 59 2.28 -18.62 36.02
C VAL A 59 1.83 -18.42 34.57
N LEU A 60 1.31 -19.47 33.93
CA LEU A 60 0.77 -19.45 32.58
C LEU A 60 -0.56 -20.22 32.54
N PRO A 61 -1.49 -19.88 31.63
CA PRO A 61 -2.66 -20.72 31.38
C PRO A 61 -2.26 -22.09 30.83
N ALA A 62 -2.92 -23.17 31.25
CA ALA A 62 -2.68 -24.52 30.74
C ALA A 62 -2.86 -24.61 29.21
N SER A 63 -3.80 -23.85 28.63
CA SER A 63 -4.00 -23.77 27.19
C SER A 63 -2.79 -23.21 26.44
N GLN A 64 -2.03 -22.30 27.05
CA GLN A 64 -0.79 -21.79 26.46
C GLN A 64 0.32 -22.84 26.50
N VAL A 65 0.41 -23.63 27.59
CA VAL A 65 1.36 -24.76 27.66
C VAL A 65 1.03 -25.79 26.60
N GLN A 66 -0.25 -26.12 26.40
CA GLN A 66 -0.72 -27.01 25.34
C GLN A 66 -0.40 -26.47 23.94
N GLN A 67 -0.58 -25.17 23.71
CA GLN A 67 -0.20 -24.53 22.44
C GLN A 67 1.31 -24.67 22.17
N TRP A 68 2.15 -24.42 23.18
CA TRP A 68 3.60 -24.59 23.07
C TRP A 68 3.99 -26.04 22.81
N GLN A 69 3.34 -26.99 23.47
CA GLN A 69 3.51 -28.42 23.23
C GLN A 69 3.11 -28.83 21.81
N ALA A 70 1.99 -28.33 21.30
CA ALA A 70 1.53 -28.60 19.93
C ALA A 70 2.51 -28.08 18.88
N ALA A 71 3.17 -26.95 19.15
CA ALA A 71 4.23 -26.40 18.32
C ALA A 71 5.62 -27.04 18.56
N ASN A 72 5.68 -28.15 19.33
CA ASN A 72 6.92 -28.84 19.73
C ASN A 72 7.97 -27.92 20.39
N LEU A 73 7.52 -26.86 21.07
CA LEU A 73 8.38 -25.99 21.85
C LEU A 73 8.65 -26.64 23.21
N GLN A 74 9.92 -27.00 23.47
CA GLN A 74 10.36 -27.64 24.72
C GLN A 74 11.27 -26.73 25.56
N LYS A 75 11.85 -25.68 24.95
CA LYS A 75 12.59 -24.65 25.67
C LYS A 75 12.41 -23.28 25.03
N LEU A 76 12.12 -22.27 25.85
CA LEU A 76 12.21 -20.86 25.48
C LEU A 76 13.20 -20.17 26.40
N GLU A 77 14.24 -19.57 25.83
CA GLU A 77 15.30 -18.90 26.58
C GLU A 77 15.33 -17.42 26.19
N VAL A 78 15.18 -16.53 27.18
CA VAL A 78 15.25 -15.07 27.00
C VAL A 78 16.43 -14.56 27.80
N ARG A 79 17.27 -13.74 27.17
CA ARG A 79 18.50 -13.23 27.76
C ARG A 79 18.68 -11.76 27.47
N ILE A 80 18.97 -10.99 28.50
CA ILE A 80 19.24 -9.55 28.42
C ILE A 80 20.74 -9.36 28.58
N GLY A 81 21.33 -8.55 27.72
CA GLY A 81 22.76 -8.24 27.79
C GLY A 81 23.13 -6.95 27.07
N HIS A 82 24.40 -6.83 26.69
CA HIS A 82 24.96 -5.57 26.23
C HIS A 82 24.36 -5.10 24.91
N ASN A 83 24.15 -6.04 23.98
CA ASN A 83 23.70 -5.73 22.63
C ASN A 83 22.17 -5.84 22.46
N GLY A 84 21.44 -6.30 23.48
CA GLY A 84 20.00 -6.49 23.33
C GLY A 84 19.32 -7.47 24.28
N VAL A 85 18.09 -7.83 23.90
CA VAL A 85 17.32 -8.93 24.47
C VAL A 85 17.23 -10.06 23.44
N HIS A 86 18.05 -11.09 23.64
CA HIS A 86 18.12 -12.29 22.81
C HIS A 86 17.06 -13.30 23.22
N VAL A 87 16.42 -13.92 22.22
CA VAL A 87 15.43 -14.97 22.43
C VAL A 87 15.86 -16.20 21.63
N ALA A 88 15.77 -17.37 22.25
CA ALA A 88 16.02 -18.64 21.59
C ALA A 88 14.90 -19.64 21.88
N ALA A 89 14.47 -20.36 20.85
CA ALA A 89 13.48 -21.43 20.95
C ALA A 89 14.13 -22.76 20.58
N ASN A 90 14.03 -23.76 21.46
CA ASN A 90 14.68 -25.07 21.30
C ASN A 90 16.20 -25.00 21.00
N GLY A 91 16.86 -23.91 21.42
CA GLY A 91 18.28 -23.68 21.18
C GLY A 91 18.62 -23.00 19.84
N GLY A 92 17.63 -22.80 18.97
CA GLY A 92 17.74 -21.95 17.79
C GLY A 92 17.50 -20.48 18.16
N GLU A 93 18.33 -19.58 17.64
CA GLU A 93 18.22 -18.14 17.86
C GLU A 93 17.04 -17.57 17.06
N LEU A 94 16.28 -16.67 17.67
CA LEU A 94 15.18 -15.93 17.05
C LEU A 94 15.61 -14.49 16.75
N PRO A 95 14.80 -13.71 16.00
CA PRO A 95 14.96 -12.27 15.95
C PRO A 95 14.98 -11.69 17.36
N TYR A 96 15.84 -10.71 17.59
CA TYR A 96 16.10 -10.18 18.93
C TYR A 96 15.95 -8.66 18.97
N LEU A 97 15.70 -8.13 20.16
CA LEU A 97 15.67 -6.69 20.36
C LEU A 97 17.11 -6.20 20.45
N LYS A 98 17.59 -5.46 19.47
CA LYS A 98 18.90 -4.82 19.45
C LYS A 98 18.81 -3.43 20.07
N TRP A 99 19.83 -3.05 20.82
CA TRP A 99 20.03 -1.66 21.24
C TRP A 99 21.50 -1.25 21.16
N ASP A 100 21.72 0.04 21.02
CA ASP A 100 22.97 0.75 21.23
C ASP A 100 22.83 1.71 22.42
N ASP A 101 23.84 2.55 22.68
CA ASP A 101 23.79 3.48 23.81
C ASP A 101 22.65 4.51 23.69
N THR A 102 22.40 5.01 22.49
CA THR A 102 21.37 6.02 22.23
C THR A 102 19.96 5.46 22.43
N SER A 103 19.65 4.37 21.75
CA SER A 103 18.35 3.69 21.83
C SER A 103 18.07 3.09 23.21
N PHE A 104 19.11 2.61 23.89
CA PHE A 104 19.00 2.14 25.27
C PHE A 104 18.64 3.28 26.23
N GLU A 105 19.32 4.43 26.12
CA GLU A 105 19.05 5.59 26.96
C GLU A 105 17.65 6.14 26.70
N GLN A 106 17.22 6.17 25.44
CA GLN A 106 15.86 6.54 25.07
C GLN A 106 14.82 5.61 25.70
N LEU A 107 15.02 4.28 25.63
CA LEU A 107 14.15 3.32 26.31
C LEU A 107 14.09 3.59 27.83
N ARG A 108 15.25 3.85 28.46
CA ARG A 108 15.35 4.14 29.89
C ARG A 108 14.54 5.37 30.30
N GLN A 109 14.48 6.39 29.45
CA GLN A 109 13.72 7.62 29.68
C GLN A 109 12.22 7.44 29.44
N LEU A 110 11.82 6.53 28.54
CA LEU A 110 10.42 6.26 28.23
C LEU A 110 9.75 5.34 29.24
N LEU A 111 10.44 4.32 29.75
CA LEU A 111 9.88 3.33 30.68
C LEU A 111 9.13 3.94 31.89
N PRO A 112 9.64 4.99 32.56
CA PRO A 112 8.92 5.65 33.66
C PRO A 112 7.63 6.36 33.26
N LYS A 113 7.49 6.74 31.98
CA LYS A 113 6.36 7.50 31.46
C LYS A 113 5.24 6.60 30.93
N LEU A 114 5.50 5.31 30.74
CA LEU A 114 4.53 4.35 30.22
C LEU A 114 3.66 3.80 31.37
N PRO A 115 2.35 4.13 31.43
CA PRO A 115 1.47 3.67 32.51
C PRO A 115 1.24 2.15 32.48
N GLN A 116 1.47 1.54 31.31
CA GLN A 116 1.31 0.12 31.04
C GLN A 116 2.46 -0.73 31.63
N VAL A 117 3.54 -0.10 32.10
CA VAL A 117 4.74 -0.78 32.60
C VAL A 117 4.77 -0.67 34.13
N PRO A 118 4.31 -1.71 34.86
CA PRO A 118 4.40 -1.72 36.31
C PRO A 118 5.85 -1.56 36.74
N ASN A 119 6.10 -0.69 37.70
CA ASN A 119 7.43 -0.39 38.21
C ASN A 119 8.41 0.16 37.15
N GLY A 120 7.93 0.86 36.12
CA GLY A 120 8.76 1.43 35.04
C GLY A 120 9.96 2.25 35.54
N GLN A 121 9.79 3.01 36.63
CA GLN A 121 10.89 3.73 37.29
C GLN A 121 11.97 2.81 37.85
N GLN A 122 11.56 1.72 38.50
CA GLN A 122 12.49 0.74 39.06
C GLN A 122 13.19 -0.03 37.94
N ILE A 123 12.46 -0.44 36.90
CA ILE A 123 13.04 -1.12 35.73
C ILE A 123 14.10 -0.22 35.07
N ALA A 124 13.79 1.05 34.82
CA ALA A 124 14.74 2.01 34.25
C ALA A 124 16.02 2.18 35.10
N ARG A 125 15.91 2.03 36.44
CA ARG A 125 17.06 2.09 37.35
C ARG A 125 17.94 0.84 37.28
N TRP A 126 17.34 -0.33 37.07
CA TRP A 126 18.06 -1.60 37.00
C TRP A 126 18.58 -1.92 35.59
N LEU A 127 17.99 -1.34 34.54
CA LEU A 127 18.32 -1.63 33.16
C LEU A 127 19.83 -1.53 32.85
N PRO A 128 20.59 -0.53 33.35
CA PRO A 128 22.05 -0.48 33.13
C PRO A 128 22.78 -1.70 33.70
N TRP A 129 22.36 -2.17 34.87
CA TRP A 129 22.92 -3.36 35.50
C TRP A 129 22.57 -4.63 34.73
N LEU A 130 21.34 -4.74 34.20
CA LEU A 130 20.93 -5.86 33.35
C LEU A 130 21.78 -5.94 32.08
N ARG A 131 22.09 -4.79 31.49
CA ARG A 131 22.97 -4.66 30.32
C ARG A 131 24.42 -5.09 30.63
N THR A 132 24.90 -4.87 31.86
CA THR A 132 26.27 -5.24 32.27
C THR A 132 26.40 -6.69 32.72
N ILE A 133 25.42 -7.23 33.45
CA ILE A 133 25.52 -8.51 34.20
C ILE A 133 25.01 -9.72 33.40
N GLY A 134 24.32 -9.53 32.27
CA GLY A 134 23.97 -10.65 31.39
C GLY A 134 23.08 -11.70 32.06
N LEU A 135 21.79 -11.41 32.17
CA LEU A 135 20.85 -12.30 32.86
C LEU A 135 19.96 -13.05 31.86
N GLY A 136 19.62 -14.29 32.21
CA GLY A 136 18.81 -15.15 31.37
C GLY A 136 17.80 -15.95 32.15
N VAL A 137 16.68 -16.26 31.50
CA VAL A 137 15.64 -17.16 31.99
C VAL A 137 15.37 -18.19 30.91
N ALA A 138 15.43 -19.46 31.29
CA ALA A 138 15.12 -20.59 30.41
C ALA A 138 13.85 -21.29 30.92
N LEU A 139 12.75 -21.07 30.23
CA LEU A 139 11.51 -21.81 30.41
C LEU A 139 11.69 -23.20 29.78
N ASN A 140 11.57 -24.25 30.57
CA ASN A 140 11.53 -25.63 30.09
C ASN A 140 10.07 -26.07 30.05
N ILE A 141 9.58 -26.34 28.85
CA ILE A 141 8.22 -26.79 28.60
C ILE A 141 8.23 -28.33 28.57
N PRO A 142 7.30 -29.02 29.25
CA PRO A 142 7.22 -30.47 29.19
C PRO A 142 6.87 -30.91 27.76
N PRO A 143 7.48 -31.97 27.20
CA PRO A 143 7.12 -32.46 25.87
C PRO A 143 5.62 -32.79 25.77
N ALA A 144 5.06 -32.69 24.56
CA ALA A 144 3.73 -33.22 24.30
C ALA A 144 3.68 -34.72 24.59
N SER A 145 2.50 -35.25 24.90
CA SER A 145 2.33 -36.69 25.12
C SER A 145 2.79 -37.48 23.89
N GLY A 146 3.76 -38.39 24.08
CA GLY A 146 4.35 -39.18 22.99
C GLY A 146 5.47 -38.49 22.21
N ALA A 147 5.78 -37.21 22.47
CA ALA A 147 6.90 -36.53 21.86
C ALA A 147 8.22 -36.88 22.58
N ALA A 148 9.28 -37.11 21.79
CA ALA A 148 10.62 -37.30 22.34
C ALA A 148 11.14 -35.99 22.95
N LYS A 149 11.90 -36.12 24.05
CA LYS A 149 12.62 -34.98 24.62
C LYS A 149 13.72 -34.54 23.66
N LEU A 150 13.73 -33.26 23.28
CA LEU A 150 14.76 -32.70 22.40
C LEU A 150 16.09 -32.57 23.14
N ASP A 151 17.19 -32.84 22.43
CA ASP A 151 18.54 -32.48 22.87
C ASP A 151 18.82 -31.04 22.48
N ILE A 152 18.58 -30.13 23.43
CA ILE A 152 18.64 -28.69 23.18
C ILE A 152 20.00 -28.16 23.64
N PRO A 153 20.79 -27.55 22.74
CA PRO A 153 22.10 -27.04 23.09
C PRO A 153 22.00 -25.95 24.17
N LYS A 154 23.05 -25.85 24.98
CA LYS A 154 23.22 -24.71 25.89
C LYS A 154 23.50 -23.47 25.07
N TRP A 155 22.94 -22.34 25.49
CA TRP A 155 23.21 -21.06 24.90
C TRP A 155 24.70 -20.70 25.03
N ARG A 156 25.27 -20.11 23.97
CA ARG A 156 26.72 -19.96 23.78
C ARG A 156 27.23 -18.52 23.98
N GLY A 157 26.34 -17.57 24.25
CA GLY A 157 26.68 -16.15 24.29
C GLY A 157 25.83 -15.33 23.33
N GLU A 158 25.91 -14.02 23.46
CA GLU A 158 25.25 -13.10 22.53
C GLU A 158 25.81 -13.31 21.12
N SER A 159 24.92 -13.49 20.17
CA SER A 159 25.23 -13.55 18.75
C SER A 159 24.56 -12.36 18.06
N THR A 160 25.28 -11.68 17.18
CA THR A 160 24.72 -10.64 16.34
C THR A 160 24.12 -11.26 15.09
N VAL A 161 23.29 -10.49 14.37
CA VAL A 161 22.87 -10.89 13.02
C VAL A 161 24.07 -10.89 12.09
N THR A 162 24.04 -11.76 11.10
CA THR A 162 24.96 -11.65 9.96
C THR A 162 24.32 -10.70 8.96
N ALA A 163 25.04 -9.64 8.57
CA ALA A 163 24.52 -8.69 7.60
C ALA A 163 24.38 -9.38 6.23
N GLU A 164 23.15 -9.43 5.73
CA GLU A 164 22.78 -9.91 4.41
C GLU A 164 22.36 -8.71 3.56
N THR A 165 22.90 -8.60 2.35
CA THR A 165 22.45 -7.61 1.37
C THR A 165 21.74 -8.36 0.26
N PRO A 166 20.44 -8.12 0.03
CA PRO A 166 19.73 -8.78 -1.06
C PRO A 166 20.28 -8.29 -2.40
N GLU A 167 20.33 -9.17 -3.40
CA GLU A 167 20.73 -8.80 -4.78
C GLU A 167 19.72 -7.84 -5.40
N GLN A 168 18.44 -7.97 -5.05
CA GLN A 168 17.35 -7.10 -5.46
C GLN A 168 16.32 -6.97 -4.33
N LEU A 169 15.83 -5.76 -4.10
CA LEU A 169 14.71 -5.52 -3.18
C LEU A 169 13.42 -6.02 -3.82
N ALA A 170 12.65 -6.78 -3.05
CA ALA A 170 11.27 -7.10 -3.38
C ALA A 170 10.36 -5.89 -3.14
N ILE A 171 10.66 -5.07 -2.13
CA ILE A 171 9.87 -3.90 -1.73
C ILE A 171 10.80 -2.72 -1.41
N GLY A 172 10.53 -1.58 -2.03
CA GLY A 172 11.25 -0.33 -1.80
C GLY A 172 12.56 -0.18 -2.60
N PRO A 173 13.34 0.88 -2.32
CA PRO A 173 13.19 1.84 -1.22
C PRO A 173 11.90 2.65 -1.34
N LEU A 174 11.16 2.79 -0.24
CA LEU A 174 9.98 3.66 -0.16
C LEU A 174 9.86 4.29 1.23
N THR A 175 9.32 5.51 1.28
CA THR A 175 9.04 6.26 2.50
C THR A 175 7.60 6.76 2.46
N ILE A 176 6.79 6.34 3.43
CA ILE A 176 5.44 6.86 3.66
C ILE A 176 5.53 7.85 4.82
N GLY A 177 5.48 9.15 4.52
CA GLY A 177 5.64 10.22 5.50
C GLY A 177 4.34 10.95 5.87
N SER A 178 3.30 10.75 5.07
CA SER A 178 2.06 11.51 5.10
C SER A 178 0.94 10.93 5.94
N LEU A 179 1.20 9.84 6.66
CA LEU A 179 0.26 9.33 7.65
C LEU A 179 0.26 10.27 8.85
N THR A 180 -0.81 11.04 8.99
CA THR A 180 -0.96 11.99 10.10
C THR A 180 -2.26 11.72 10.85
N PHE A 181 -2.31 12.11 12.12
CA PHE A 181 -3.52 12.13 12.92
C PHE A 181 -3.77 13.55 13.42
N ASP A 182 -5.01 14.02 13.27
CA ASP A 182 -5.45 15.30 13.85
C ASP A 182 -5.61 15.19 15.39
N PRO A 183 -5.81 16.34 16.08
CA PRO A 183 -6.04 16.35 17.53
C PRO A 183 -7.27 15.54 18.00
N GLU A 184 -8.22 15.29 17.10
CA GLU A 184 -9.42 14.48 17.34
C GLU A 184 -9.20 12.97 17.07
N GLY A 185 -8.00 12.60 16.60
CA GLY A 185 -7.55 11.24 16.33
C GLY A 185 -7.99 10.68 14.99
N ASN A 186 -8.53 11.50 14.09
CA ASN A 186 -8.83 11.11 12.73
C ASN A 186 -7.54 11.06 11.91
N MET A 187 -7.41 10.01 11.10
CA MET A 187 -6.28 9.87 10.18
C MET A 187 -6.43 10.82 9.01
N LEU A 188 -5.34 11.46 8.59
CA LEU A 188 -5.21 12.09 7.29
C LEU A 188 -4.06 11.44 6.51
N ILE A 189 -4.27 11.30 5.21
CA ILE A 189 -3.29 10.80 4.24
C ILE A 189 -3.05 11.95 3.27
N GLU A 190 -1.84 12.50 3.26
CA GLU A 190 -1.50 13.68 2.44
C GLU A 190 -2.42 14.88 2.68
N GLY A 191 -2.85 15.08 3.93
CA GLY A 191 -3.78 16.15 4.30
C GLY A 191 -5.26 15.86 3.99
N VAL A 192 -5.56 14.76 3.29
CA VAL A 192 -6.93 14.32 3.00
C VAL A 192 -7.46 13.45 4.15
N PRO A 193 -8.65 13.75 4.72
CA PRO A 193 -9.25 12.90 5.73
C PRO A 193 -9.43 11.46 5.23
N ALA A 194 -8.94 10.49 5.99
CA ALA A 194 -9.03 9.07 5.64
C ALA A 194 -10.49 8.61 5.42
N ALA A 195 -11.45 9.22 6.12
CA ALA A 195 -12.87 8.96 5.97
C ALA A 195 -13.38 9.18 4.54
N ASN A 196 -12.78 10.10 3.79
CA ASN A 196 -13.13 10.36 2.38
C ASN A 196 -12.62 9.25 1.45
N LEU A 197 -11.62 8.47 1.90
CA LEU A 197 -11.02 7.37 1.15
C LEU A 197 -11.63 6.00 1.51
N GLU A 198 -12.27 5.84 2.67
CA GLU A 198 -12.86 4.57 3.09
C GLU A 198 -13.89 3.99 2.09
N PRO A 199 -14.79 4.79 1.48
CA PRO A 199 -15.73 4.27 0.48
C PRO A 199 -15.00 3.72 -0.75
N LEU A 200 -13.89 4.36 -1.14
CA LEU A 200 -13.08 3.96 -2.30
C LEU A 200 -12.26 2.71 -2.02
N LEU A 201 -11.67 2.62 -0.82
CA LEU A 201 -10.84 1.49 -0.42
C LEU A 201 -11.67 0.28 0.01
N GLY A 202 -12.99 0.46 0.23
CA GLY A 202 -13.88 -0.59 0.71
C GLY A 202 -13.51 -1.10 2.10
N MET A 203 -12.74 -0.31 2.87
CA MET A 203 -12.26 -0.67 4.20
C MET A 203 -12.26 0.52 5.13
N SER A 204 -12.60 0.28 6.40
CA SER A 204 -12.46 1.27 7.45
C SER A 204 -10.99 1.43 7.84
N LEU A 205 -10.53 2.67 7.92
CA LEU A 205 -9.18 3.03 8.33
C LEU A 205 -9.14 3.28 9.84
N PRO A 206 -7.99 3.02 10.50
CA PRO A 206 -7.93 3.08 11.94
C PRO A 206 -8.00 4.53 12.45
N LYS A 207 -8.79 4.75 13.51
CA LYS A 207 -8.86 5.99 14.28
C LYS A 207 -8.13 5.82 15.61
N LEU A 208 -7.43 6.86 16.08
CA LEU A 208 -6.86 6.88 17.44
C LEU A 208 -7.93 7.31 18.44
N ASP A 209 -8.08 6.55 19.52
CA ASP A 209 -8.99 6.91 20.60
C ASP A 209 -8.35 7.98 21.52
N ALA A 210 -9.19 8.71 22.25
CA ALA A 210 -8.77 9.80 23.14
C ALA A 210 -7.76 9.35 24.21
N ASN A 211 -7.83 8.10 24.70
CA ASN A 211 -6.85 7.63 25.70
C ASN A 211 -5.49 7.39 25.05
N THR A 212 -5.46 6.89 23.81
CA THR A 212 -4.22 6.73 23.05
C THR A 212 -3.57 8.08 22.77
N LEU A 213 -4.33 9.08 22.31
CA LEU A 213 -3.83 10.45 22.12
C LEU A 213 -3.33 11.07 23.43
N ALA A 214 -4.09 10.94 24.52
CA ALA A 214 -3.67 11.43 25.83
C ALA A 214 -2.38 10.76 26.30
N LEU A 215 -2.21 9.46 26.04
CA LEU A 215 -0.98 8.74 26.33
C LEU A 215 0.19 9.29 25.50
N LEU A 216 0.04 9.39 24.17
CA LEU A 216 1.08 9.90 23.27
C LEU A 216 1.52 11.31 23.69
N ASN A 217 0.56 12.18 23.99
CA ASN A 217 0.81 13.52 24.52
C ASN A 217 1.53 13.49 25.88
N ALA A 218 1.11 12.63 26.80
CA ALA A 218 1.74 12.50 28.13
C ALA A 218 3.20 12.03 28.06
N ILE A 219 3.53 11.17 27.09
CA ILE A 219 4.91 10.71 26.86
C ILE A 219 5.70 11.65 25.94
N GLY A 220 5.04 12.68 25.37
CA GLY A 220 5.64 13.70 24.50
C GLY A 220 5.94 13.20 23.10
N VAL A 221 5.22 12.20 22.61
CA VAL A 221 5.40 11.64 21.26
C VAL A 221 4.59 12.44 20.25
N GLN A 222 5.30 13.03 19.30
CA GLN A 222 4.76 13.79 18.17
C GLN A 222 4.87 12.99 16.87
N THR A 223 5.95 12.22 16.71
CA THR A 223 6.14 11.36 15.55
C THR A 223 6.60 9.96 15.97
N ALA A 224 6.18 8.95 15.22
CA ALA A 224 6.65 7.59 15.33
C ALA A 224 7.08 7.07 13.96
N GLN A 225 8.22 6.41 13.89
CA GLN A 225 8.76 5.89 12.65
C GLN A 225 9.11 4.41 12.79
N ILE A 226 8.77 3.63 11.78
CA ILE A 226 9.12 2.23 11.62
C ILE A 226 9.87 2.11 10.29
N THR A 227 11.10 1.62 10.34
CA THR A 227 11.92 1.43 9.14
C THR A 227 12.32 -0.04 9.04
N VAL A 228 11.74 -0.74 8.06
CA VAL A 228 12.08 -2.12 7.71
C VAL A 228 13.28 -2.09 6.77
N GLN A 229 14.28 -2.91 7.06
CA GLN A 229 15.51 -3.07 6.30
C GLN A 229 15.86 -4.56 6.18
N PRO A 230 16.77 -4.96 5.28
CA PRO A 230 17.14 -6.36 5.09
C PRO A 230 17.55 -7.14 6.35
N ASN A 231 18.05 -6.46 7.38
CA ASN A 231 18.59 -7.09 8.60
C ASN A 231 17.90 -6.63 9.88
N GLY A 232 16.78 -5.89 9.78
CA GLY A 232 16.09 -5.43 10.96
C GLY A 232 14.92 -4.48 10.71
N ILE A 233 14.21 -4.21 11.78
CA ILE A 233 13.14 -3.22 11.86
C ILE A 233 13.56 -2.18 12.90
N ASP A 234 13.95 -1.01 12.43
CA ASP A 234 14.28 0.12 13.27
C ASP A 234 13.01 0.87 13.68
N LEU A 235 13.01 1.36 14.91
CA LEU A 235 11.91 2.09 15.52
C LEU A 235 12.45 3.44 15.98
N ALA A 236 11.70 4.51 15.79
CA ALA A 236 12.06 5.82 16.35
C ALA A 236 10.83 6.58 16.83
N LEU A 237 11.03 7.43 17.84
CA LEU A 237 10.03 8.39 18.33
C LEU A 237 10.66 9.77 18.32
N ASN A 238 10.00 10.76 17.71
CA ASN A 238 10.51 12.13 17.57
C ASN A 238 11.94 12.17 16.96
N GLY A 239 12.20 11.30 15.98
CA GLY A 239 13.52 11.13 15.36
C GLY A 239 14.60 10.49 16.26
N GLN A 240 14.27 10.12 17.50
CA GLN A 240 15.19 9.43 18.40
C GLN A 240 15.03 7.91 18.26
N PRO A 241 16.12 7.16 18.04
CA PRO A 241 16.04 5.72 17.86
C PRO A 241 15.58 5.03 19.15
N LEU A 242 14.77 4.00 18.98
CA LEU A 242 14.39 3.03 19.99
C LEU A 242 15.12 1.71 19.73
N PRO A 243 15.11 0.78 20.71
CA PRO A 243 15.60 -0.56 20.46
C PRO A 243 14.88 -1.17 19.25
N SER A 244 15.65 -1.69 18.31
CA SER A 244 15.18 -2.22 17.03
C SER A 244 15.07 -3.74 17.06
N ILE A 245 14.39 -4.34 16.09
CA ILE A 245 14.39 -5.80 15.92
C ILE A 245 15.49 -6.13 14.93
N ALA A 246 16.42 -7.01 15.31
CA ALA A 246 17.45 -7.51 14.41
C ALA A 246 17.15 -8.96 14.00
N TYR A 247 17.28 -9.24 12.70
CA TYR A 247 17.14 -10.58 12.14
C TYR A 247 18.12 -10.83 10.99
N ASP A 248 18.29 -12.12 10.68
CA ASP A 248 18.91 -12.66 9.47
C ASP A 248 18.01 -13.81 8.97
N LYS A 249 18.28 -14.34 7.78
CA LYS A 249 17.46 -15.42 7.22
C LYS A 249 17.32 -16.63 8.15
N ALA A 250 18.40 -17.06 8.80
CA ALA A 250 18.38 -18.21 9.69
C ALA A 250 17.45 -18.01 10.91
N ARG A 251 17.45 -16.80 11.49
CA ARG A 251 16.55 -16.45 12.60
C ARG A 251 15.10 -16.34 12.15
N LEU A 252 14.82 -15.82 10.95
CA LEU A 252 13.47 -15.75 10.40
C LEU A 252 12.93 -17.15 10.10
N ASP A 253 13.74 -18.05 9.52
CA ASP A 253 13.39 -19.46 9.32
C ASP A 253 13.11 -20.17 10.65
N GLN A 254 13.86 -19.84 11.70
CA GLN A 254 13.58 -20.36 13.04
C GLN A 254 12.28 -19.80 13.62
N LEU A 255 11.96 -18.52 13.35
CA LEU A 255 10.73 -17.88 13.79
C LEU A 255 9.49 -18.51 13.15
N THR A 256 9.50 -18.77 11.84
CA THR A 256 8.34 -19.38 11.15
C THR A 256 8.03 -20.77 11.72
N GLN A 257 9.05 -21.56 12.08
CA GLN A 257 8.87 -22.88 12.70
C GLN A 257 8.18 -22.83 14.07
N VAL A 258 8.38 -21.76 14.84
CA VAL A 258 7.83 -21.62 16.19
C VAL A 258 6.66 -20.64 16.27
N LEU A 259 6.29 -20.01 15.15
CA LEU A 259 5.23 -19.01 15.09
C LEU A 259 3.87 -19.51 15.63
N PRO A 260 3.43 -20.75 15.35
CA PRO A 260 2.19 -21.28 15.93
C PRO A 260 2.20 -21.37 17.47
N ALA A 261 3.38 -21.37 18.11
CA ALA A 261 3.51 -21.33 19.56
C ALA A 261 3.10 -19.96 20.15
N PHE A 262 3.20 -18.89 19.36
CA PHE A 262 3.01 -17.51 19.83
C PHE A 262 1.76 -16.85 19.27
N VAL A 263 1.30 -17.30 18.09
CA VAL A 263 0.12 -16.77 17.41
C VAL A 263 -0.98 -17.82 17.46
N ALA A 264 -2.08 -17.50 18.15
CA ALA A 264 -3.20 -18.42 18.33
C ALA A 264 -4.20 -18.40 17.16
N ASP A 265 -4.19 -17.33 16.36
CA ASP A 265 -5.05 -17.17 15.19
C ASP A 265 -4.38 -17.78 13.95
N PRO A 266 -4.94 -18.86 13.37
CA PRO A 266 -4.38 -19.49 12.19
C PRO A 266 -4.28 -18.55 10.98
N GLY A 267 -5.25 -17.66 10.78
CA GLY A 267 -5.23 -16.73 9.65
C GLY A 267 -4.06 -15.76 9.74
N LEU A 268 -3.75 -15.28 10.95
CA LEU A 268 -2.59 -14.43 11.18
C LEU A 268 -1.26 -15.20 11.03
N VAL A 269 -1.23 -16.49 11.40
CA VAL A 269 -0.05 -17.35 11.14
C VAL A 269 0.21 -17.46 9.64
N ASP A 270 -0.84 -17.67 8.84
CA ASP A 270 -0.71 -17.76 7.38
C ASP A 270 -0.21 -16.46 6.77
N THR A 271 -0.78 -15.31 7.17
CA THR A 271 -0.30 -13.99 6.73
C THR A 271 1.17 -13.76 7.10
N LEU A 272 1.56 -14.07 8.34
CA LEU A 272 2.94 -13.89 8.79
C LEU A 272 3.90 -14.84 8.08
N ASN A 273 3.49 -16.06 7.76
CA ASN A 273 4.29 -17.00 6.96
C ASN A 273 4.52 -16.49 5.52
N GLN A 274 3.63 -15.66 4.99
CA GLN A 274 3.82 -15.00 3.69
C GLN A 274 4.71 -13.77 3.78
N VAL A 275 4.61 -12.99 4.87
CA VAL A 275 5.34 -11.72 5.02
C VAL A 275 6.77 -11.91 5.53
N ILE A 276 6.99 -12.80 6.49
CA ILE A 276 8.32 -13.00 7.12
C ILE A 276 9.43 -13.26 6.08
N PRO A 277 9.24 -14.14 5.07
CA PRO A 277 10.26 -14.40 4.06
C PRO A 277 10.62 -13.18 3.19
N LEU A 278 9.79 -12.15 3.15
CA LEU A 278 10.00 -10.93 2.36
C LEU A 278 10.85 -9.89 3.09
N LEU A 279 10.91 -9.96 4.43
CA LEU A 279 11.63 -8.99 5.25
C LEU A 279 13.10 -8.79 4.83
N PRO A 280 13.87 -9.83 4.47
CA PRO A 280 15.26 -9.65 4.02
C PRO A 280 15.40 -8.89 2.70
N ALA A 281 14.34 -8.82 1.90
CA ALA A 281 14.31 -8.11 0.61
C ALA A 281 13.47 -6.83 0.68
N THR A 282 13.21 -6.30 1.87
CA THR A 282 12.35 -5.13 2.08
C THR A 282 13.15 -3.93 2.60
N GLN A 283 12.94 -2.76 1.99
CA GLN A 283 13.41 -1.48 2.49
C GLN A 283 12.26 -0.46 2.47
N ALA A 284 11.59 -0.28 3.61
CA ALA A 284 10.43 0.59 3.70
C ALA A 284 10.43 1.38 5.00
N THR A 285 10.16 2.68 4.90
CA THR A 285 9.95 3.57 6.05
C THR A 285 8.48 3.97 6.10
N VAL A 286 7.88 3.86 7.28
CA VAL A 286 6.57 4.42 7.60
C VAL A 286 6.74 5.37 8.76
N ALA A 287 6.46 6.65 8.54
CA ALA A 287 6.43 7.67 9.57
C ALA A 287 4.99 8.11 9.79
N VAL A 288 4.62 8.21 11.05
CA VAL A 288 3.30 8.64 11.52
C VAL A 288 3.48 9.89 12.36
N SER A 289 2.73 10.94 12.04
CA SER A 289 2.65 12.14 12.84
C SER A 289 1.35 12.20 13.65
N PHE A 290 1.43 12.74 14.86
CA PHE A 290 0.29 12.97 15.76
C PHE A 290 0.03 14.48 15.96
N THR A 291 0.66 15.34 15.16
CA THR A 291 0.50 16.80 15.24
C THR A 291 -0.39 17.39 14.14
N GLY A 292 -0.81 16.57 13.18
CA GLY A 292 -1.48 17.00 11.95
C GLY A 292 -0.53 17.49 10.84
N GLU A 293 0.77 17.65 11.12
CA GLU A 293 1.79 18.00 10.12
C GLU A 293 2.57 16.75 9.69
N GLN A 294 3.02 16.69 8.43
CA GLN A 294 3.81 15.55 7.95
C GLN A 294 5.12 15.40 8.74
N ALA A 295 5.47 14.16 9.08
CA ALA A 295 6.68 13.88 9.86
C ALA A 295 7.96 13.91 9.01
N VAL A 296 7.84 13.43 7.77
CA VAL A 296 8.88 13.37 6.74
C VAL A 296 8.17 13.47 5.38
N GLU A 297 8.92 13.79 4.33
CA GLU A 297 8.40 13.77 2.96
C GLU A 297 8.05 12.32 2.54
N THR A 298 6.91 12.16 1.87
CA THR A 298 6.55 10.88 1.25
C THR A 298 7.35 10.69 -0.04
N GLU A 299 8.08 9.58 -0.13
CA GLU A 299 8.79 9.17 -1.34
C GLU A 299 8.28 7.78 -1.73
N LEU A 300 7.37 7.72 -2.71
CA LEU A 300 6.93 6.45 -3.27
C LEU A 300 7.63 6.17 -4.60
N PRO A 301 8.10 4.92 -4.82
CA PRO A 301 8.45 4.49 -6.17
C PRO A 301 7.19 4.40 -7.02
N ALA A 302 7.36 4.41 -8.34
CA ALA A 302 6.27 4.10 -9.26
C ALA A 302 5.60 2.77 -8.87
N VAL A 303 4.27 2.78 -8.79
CA VAL A 303 3.48 1.62 -8.40
C VAL A 303 3.51 0.62 -9.54
N LYS A 304 4.28 -0.46 -9.37
CA LYS A 304 4.34 -1.55 -10.33
C LYS A 304 3.24 -2.57 -10.04
N ILE A 305 2.44 -2.81 -11.07
CA ILE A 305 1.38 -3.80 -11.10
C ILE A 305 1.76 -4.82 -12.17
N ASP A 306 2.12 -6.03 -11.76
CA ASP A 306 2.47 -7.10 -12.68
C ASP A 306 1.27 -8.03 -12.85
N ILE A 307 0.81 -8.19 -14.09
CA ILE A 307 -0.18 -9.21 -14.45
C ILE A 307 0.57 -10.49 -14.76
N GLU A 308 0.23 -11.57 -14.08
CA GLU A 308 0.76 -12.90 -14.34
C GLU A 308 0.00 -13.56 -15.50
N PRO A 309 0.56 -14.58 -16.17
CA PRO A 309 -0.09 -15.26 -17.30
C PRO A 309 -1.46 -15.87 -16.96
N ASP A 310 -1.72 -16.18 -15.70
CA ASP A 310 -3.00 -16.69 -15.21
C ASP A 310 -4.02 -15.59 -14.88
N GLY A 311 -3.68 -14.31 -15.14
CA GLY A 311 -4.49 -13.14 -14.85
C GLY A 311 -4.44 -12.68 -13.40
N SER A 312 -3.67 -13.35 -12.53
CA SER A 312 -3.43 -12.86 -11.17
C SER A 312 -2.58 -11.60 -11.20
N VAL A 313 -2.85 -10.68 -10.28
CA VAL A 313 -2.14 -9.40 -10.20
C VAL A 313 -1.24 -9.38 -8.99
N ARG A 314 -0.02 -8.89 -9.19
CA ARG A 314 0.92 -8.56 -8.14
C ARG A 314 1.14 -7.05 -8.09
N THR A 315 0.94 -6.45 -6.93
CA THR A 315 1.25 -5.03 -6.69
C THR A 315 2.47 -4.95 -5.79
N LEU A 316 3.53 -4.27 -6.22
CA LEU A 316 4.78 -4.16 -5.45
C LEU A 316 5.31 -5.55 -5.00
N GLY A 317 5.18 -6.56 -5.86
CA GLY A 317 5.61 -7.93 -5.60
C GLY A 317 4.63 -8.81 -4.80
N PHE A 318 3.50 -8.27 -4.32
CA PHE A 318 2.52 -9.03 -3.53
C PHE A 318 1.30 -9.45 -4.35
N PRO A 319 0.82 -10.71 -4.22
CA PRO A 319 -0.45 -11.10 -4.82
C PRO A 319 -1.61 -10.32 -4.17
N VAL A 320 -2.50 -9.76 -4.98
CA VAL A 320 -3.71 -9.08 -4.51
C VAL A 320 -4.83 -10.11 -4.36
N GLY A 321 -5.14 -10.53 -3.12
CA GLY A 321 -6.13 -11.58 -2.86
C GLY A 321 -7.57 -11.19 -3.21
N GLY A 322 -8.32 -12.11 -3.82
CA GLY A 322 -9.79 -12.14 -3.82
C GLY A 322 -10.55 -11.18 -4.78
N ALA A 323 -9.93 -10.12 -5.29
CA ALA A 323 -10.62 -9.14 -6.15
C ALA A 323 -9.79 -8.62 -7.35
N GLY A 324 -8.48 -8.88 -7.40
CA GLY A 324 -7.57 -8.31 -8.39
C GLY A 324 -7.18 -9.27 -9.51
N THR A 325 -8.10 -10.04 -10.09
CA THR A 325 -7.78 -10.82 -11.30
C THR A 325 -8.19 -10.03 -12.53
N VAL A 326 -7.24 -9.77 -13.43
CA VAL A 326 -7.59 -9.27 -14.76
C VAL A 326 -8.23 -10.42 -15.52
N PRO A 327 -9.43 -10.26 -16.10
CA PRO A 327 -10.07 -11.32 -16.88
C PRO A 327 -9.11 -11.86 -17.94
N ALA A 328 -9.01 -13.19 -18.08
CA ALA A 328 -8.09 -13.81 -19.03
C ALA A 328 -8.28 -13.30 -20.47
N GLU A 329 -9.53 -12.99 -20.83
CA GLU A 329 -9.87 -12.36 -22.11
C GLU A 329 -9.20 -10.97 -22.26
N THR A 330 -9.24 -10.13 -21.22
CA THR A 330 -8.57 -8.82 -21.23
C THR A 330 -7.06 -8.96 -21.33
N VAL A 331 -6.45 -9.92 -20.62
CA VAL A 331 -5.00 -10.20 -20.73
C VAL A 331 -4.66 -10.60 -22.17
N GLN A 332 -5.45 -11.49 -22.77
CA GLN A 332 -5.27 -11.94 -24.15
C GLN A 332 -5.48 -10.82 -25.17
N GLN A 333 -6.42 -9.91 -24.94
CA GLN A 333 -6.66 -8.75 -25.79
C GLN A 333 -5.48 -7.77 -25.73
N LEU A 334 -4.95 -7.48 -24.53
CA LEU A 334 -3.76 -6.64 -24.35
C LEU A 334 -2.52 -7.27 -25.01
N GLN A 335 -2.35 -8.59 -24.84
CA GLN A 335 -1.32 -9.37 -25.51
C GLN A 335 -1.43 -9.32 -27.03
N THR A 336 -2.66 -9.45 -27.56
CA THR A 336 -2.95 -9.36 -29.00
C THR A 336 -2.70 -7.96 -29.54
N ALA A 337 -2.94 -6.92 -28.72
CA ALA A 337 -2.58 -5.54 -29.02
C ALA A 337 -1.06 -5.28 -28.96
N GLY A 338 -0.25 -6.28 -28.57
CA GLY A 338 1.20 -6.15 -28.41
C GLY A 338 1.61 -5.34 -27.19
N VAL A 339 0.72 -5.18 -26.21
CA VAL A 339 0.99 -4.42 -24.99
C VAL A 339 1.80 -5.28 -24.03
N GLN A 340 2.96 -4.77 -23.63
CA GLN A 340 3.77 -5.34 -22.55
C GLN A 340 3.88 -4.38 -21.36
N ARG A 341 3.62 -3.07 -21.57
CA ARG A 341 3.60 -2.06 -20.51
C ARG A 341 2.53 -0.98 -20.78
N LEU A 342 1.76 -0.63 -19.76
CA LEU A 342 0.92 0.57 -19.71
C LEU A 342 1.39 1.46 -18.57
N ASP A 343 1.64 2.73 -18.86
CA ASP A 343 2.04 3.72 -17.87
C ASP A 343 0.94 4.77 -17.73
N VAL A 344 0.53 5.00 -16.48
CA VAL A 344 -0.48 5.99 -16.10
C VAL A 344 0.18 6.97 -15.15
N SER A 345 0.17 8.25 -15.52
CA SER A 345 0.66 9.35 -14.70
C SER A 345 -0.47 10.33 -14.45
N LEU A 346 -0.86 10.47 -13.18
CA LEU A 346 -1.82 11.47 -12.75
C LEU A 346 -1.05 12.67 -12.20
N GLN A 347 -1.28 13.84 -12.81
CA GLN A 347 -0.67 15.11 -12.44
C GLN A 347 -1.76 16.14 -12.18
N ASP A 348 -1.43 17.27 -11.55
CA ASP A 348 -2.37 18.30 -11.11
C ASP A 348 -3.37 18.74 -12.20
N GLN A 349 -2.92 18.74 -13.45
CA GLN A 349 -3.68 19.25 -14.60
C GLN A 349 -4.03 18.17 -15.62
N GLY A 350 -3.76 16.89 -15.35
CA GLY A 350 -4.11 15.85 -16.32
C GLY A 350 -3.73 14.42 -15.97
N LEU A 351 -4.35 13.51 -16.73
CA LEU A 351 -4.07 12.09 -16.82
C LEU A 351 -3.28 11.83 -18.10
N TYR A 352 -2.04 11.43 -17.93
CA TYR A 352 -1.12 11.10 -19.01
C TYR A 352 -0.96 9.60 -19.11
N LEU A 353 -1.08 9.10 -20.33
CA LEU A 353 -1.11 7.67 -20.62
C LEU A 353 -0.02 7.35 -21.64
N ALA A 354 0.65 6.21 -21.47
CA ALA A 354 1.56 5.67 -22.45
C ALA A 354 1.42 4.15 -22.55
N ALA A 355 1.65 3.61 -23.74
CA ALA A 355 1.71 2.17 -23.99
C ALA A 355 3.04 1.82 -24.64
N ASN A 356 3.75 0.85 -24.07
CA ASN A 356 5.10 0.45 -24.50
C ASN A 356 6.06 1.66 -24.66
N GLY A 357 5.93 2.66 -23.79
CA GLY A 357 6.72 3.89 -23.80
C GLY A 357 6.32 4.94 -24.85
N GLN A 358 5.28 4.69 -25.65
CA GLN A 358 4.72 5.64 -26.62
C GLN A 358 3.52 6.40 -26.05
N PRO A 359 3.37 7.71 -26.35
CA PRO A 359 2.29 8.52 -25.83
C PRO A 359 0.93 8.07 -26.36
N LEU A 360 -0.06 8.02 -25.48
CA LEU A 360 -1.48 7.95 -25.82
C LEU A 360 -2.11 9.33 -25.67
N PRO A 361 -3.34 9.54 -26.17
CA PRO A 361 -4.07 10.79 -25.92
C PRO A 361 -4.15 11.04 -24.42
N ASN A 362 -3.81 12.27 -24.03
CA ASN A 362 -3.83 12.65 -22.62
C ASN A 362 -5.09 13.47 -22.33
N ILE A 363 -5.58 13.35 -21.11
CA ILE A 363 -6.76 14.05 -20.64
C ILE A 363 -6.27 15.16 -19.73
N THR A 364 -6.66 16.40 -19.99
CA THR A 364 -6.26 17.55 -19.19
C THR A 364 -7.49 18.31 -18.70
N TRP A 365 -7.36 18.94 -17.55
CA TRP A 365 -8.41 19.68 -16.88
C TRP A 365 -7.85 20.94 -16.20
N THR A 366 -8.76 21.84 -15.85
CA THR A 366 -8.51 22.97 -14.95
C THR A 366 -9.09 22.65 -13.56
N GLY A 367 -8.78 23.47 -12.55
CA GLY A 367 -9.33 23.26 -11.20
C GLY A 367 -10.87 23.22 -11.19
N ASP A 368 -11.52 24.13 -11.92
CA ASP A 368 -12.98 24.19 -12.01
C ASP A 368 -13.57 23.01 -12.80
N SER A 369 -12.84 22.54 -13.83
CA SER A 369 -13.32 21.47 -14.70
C SER A 369 -13.13 20.08 -14.09
N LEU A 370 -12.15 19.89 -13.19
CA LEU A 370 -11.95 18.64 -12.47
C LEU A 370 -13.16 18.27 -11.60
N ALA A 371 -13.78 19.25 -10.93
CA ALA A 371 -14.99 19.00 -10.13
C ALA A 371 -16.16 18.48 -11.00
N THR A 372 -16.25 18.98 -12.24
CA THR A 372 -17.22 18.51 -13.23
C THR A 372 -16.92 17.07 -13.66
N VAL A 373 -15.66 16.76 -13.96
CA VAL A 373 -15.21 15.40 -14.30
C VAL A 373 -15.49 14.43 -13.14
N ALA A 374 -15.20 14.84 -11.91
CA ALA A 374 -15.48 14.06 -10.71
C ALA A 374 -16.99 13.80 -10.53
N GLY A 375 -17.86 14.78 -10.81
CA GLY A 375 -19.31 14.62 -10.78
C GLY A 375 -19.83 13.60 -11.81
N ILE A 376 -19.20 13.54 -13.00
CA ILE A 376 -19.55 12.58 -14.05
C ILE A 376 -19.01 11.18 -13.72
N ALA A 377 -17.76 11.10 -13.27
CA ALA A 377 -17.09 9.84 -13.00
C ALA A 377 -17.58 9.16 -11.72
N GLY A 378 -18.00 9.92 -10.71
CA GLY A 378 -18.43 9.40 -9.40
C GLY A 378 -19.42 8.23 -9.50
N PRO A 379 -20.58 8.42 -10.16
CA PRO A 379 -21.55 7.34 -10.35
C PRO A 379 -20.98 6.09 -11.05
N MET A 380 -19.99 6.25 -11.93
CA MET A 380 -19.39 5.13 -12.67
C MET A 380 -18.47 4.27 -11.79
N VAL A 381 -17.80 4.89 -10.82
CA VAL A 381 -16.88 4.20 -9.89
C VAL A 381 -17.50 3.94 -8.52
N GLY A 382 -18.79 4.24 -8.36
CA GLY A 382 -19.53 4.00 -7.11
C GLY A 382 -19.14 4.92 -5.96
N THR A 383 -18.63 6.12 -6.25
CA THR A 383 -18.26 7.14 -5.26
C THR A 383 -18.85 8.50 -5.61
N ASP A 384 -18.76 9.47 -4.71
CA ASP A 384 -19.17 10.84 -5.02
C ASP A 384 -18.00 11.66 -5.60
N ALA A 385 -18.30 12.90 -6.02
CA ALA A 385 -17.28 13.79 -6.55
C ALA A 385 -16.20 14.13 -5.51
N GLU A 386 -16.56 14.21 -4.22
CA GLU A 386 -15.62 14.53 -3.13
C GLU A 386 -14.60 13.40 -2.93
N GLY A 387 -15.02 12.15 -3.02
CA GLY A 387 -14.14 10.98 -3.00
C GLY A 387 -13.15 10.98 -4.16
N ILE A 388 -13.60 11.28 -5.39
CA ILE A 388 -12.69 11.38 -6.55
C ILE A 388 -11.70 12.52 -6.38
N MET A 389 -12.15 13.71 -5.96
CA MET A 389 -11.27 14.84 -5.70
C MET A 389 -10.22 14.50 -4.64
N SER A 390 -10.64 13.85 -3.56
CA SER A 390 -9.76 13.36 -2.50
C SER A 390 -8.71 12.38 -3.03
N LEU A 391 -9.08 11.49 -3.95
CA LEU A 391 -8.14 10.57 -4.59
C LEU A 391 -7.14 11.30 -5.51
N VAL A 392 -7.60 12.29 -6.27
CA VAL A 392 -6.73 13.10 -7.12
C VAL A 392 -5.77 13.92 -6.27
N ASP A 393 -6.21 14.50 -5.16
CA ASP A 393 -5.35 15.24 -4.23
C ASP A 393 -4.28 14.33 -3.63
N VAL A 394 -4.64 13.11 -3.19
CA VAL A 394 -3.64 12.14 -2.71
C VAL A 394 -2.68 11.75 -3.84
N ALA A 395 -3.19 11.43 -5.03
CA ALA A 395 -2.36 10.98 -6.13
C ALA A 395 -1.44 12.07 -6.67
N THR A 396 -1.86 13.33 -6.70
CA THR A 396 -1.03 14.46 -7.14
C THR A 396 0.07 14.77 -6.12
N ASN A 397 -0.23 14.71 -4.82
CA ASN A 397 0.77 14.92 -3.77
C ASN A 397 1.77 13.76 -3.64
N VAL A 398 1.35 12.54 -3.95
CA VAL A 398 2.20 11.32 -3.84
C VAL A 398 2.93 11.01 -5.15
N GLY A 399 2.39 11.47 -6.28
CA GLY A 399 2.88 11.23 -7.62
C GLY A 399 3.00 9.75 -8.03
N PRO A 400 2.04 8.84 -7.75
CA PRO A 400 2.18 7.46 -8.16
C PRO A 400 1.99 7.39 -9.68
N ASN A 401 3.11 7.38 -10.40
CA ASN A 401 3.13 6.79 -11.73
C ASN A 401 2.81 5.30 -11.54
N VAL A 402 1.71 4.85 -12.12
CA VAL A 402 1.34 3.44 -12.12
C VAL A 402 1.87 2.82 -13.40
N THR A 403 2.68 1.77 -13.25
CA THR A 403 3.15 0.96 -14.37
C THR A 403 2.50 -0.41 -14.28
N LEU A 404 1.70 -0.74 -15.28
CA LEU A 404 1.10 -2.06 -15.45
C LEU A 404 1.93 -2.88 -16.45
N THR A 405 2.52 -3.97 -15.99
CA THR A 405 3.25 -4.93 -16.82
C THR A 405 2.31 -6.04 -17.27
N VAL A 406 2.30 -6.33 -18.57
CA VAL A 406 1.52 -7.41 -19.19
C VAL A 406 2.51 -8.47 -19.71
N PRO A 407 2.28 -9.77 -19.49
CA PRO A 407 3.20 -10.79 -19.96
C PRO A 407 3.11 -10.88 -21.50
N PRO A 408 4.24 -11.07 -22.21
CA PRO A 408 4.22 -11.18 -23.66
C PRO A 408 3.42 -12.41 -24.11
N VAL A 409 2.93 -12.39 -25.35
CA VAL A 409 2.36 -13.58 -26.01
C VAL A 409 3.41 -14.69 -26.02
N GLU A 410 2.99 -15.94 -25.80
CA GLU A 410 3.89 -17.09 -25.85
C GLU A 410 4.68 -17.13 -27.17
N GLY A 411 6.01 -17.10 -27.07
CA GLY A 411 6.92 -17.08 -28.23
C GLY A 411 7.23 -15.69 -28.80
N ALA A 412 6.67 -14.61 -28.27
CA ALA A 412 7.08 -13.25 -28.61
C ALA A 412 8.32 -12.81 -27.81
N GLU A 413 9.22 -12.04 -28.44
CA GLU A 413 10.34 -11.41 -27.73
C GLU A 413 9.86 -10.26 -26.85
N ALA A 414 10.51 -10.08 -25.70
CA ALA A 414 10.26 -8.93 -24.83
C ALA A 414 10.66 -7.64 -25.56
N LEU A 415 9.76 -6.65 -25.56
CA LEU A 415 10.06 -5.36 -26.16
C LEU A 415 11.09 -4.62 -25.29
N GLU A 416 12.07 -3.97 -25.92
CA GLU A 416 12.93 -2.99 -25.24
C GLU A 416 12.13 -1.70 -25.03
N ILE A 417 11.51 -1.57 -23.86
CA ILE A 417 10.71 -0.41 -23.49
C ILE A 417 11.57 0.56 -22.68
N PRO A 418 11.62 1.86 -23.04
CA PRO A 418 12.32 2.86 -22.25
C PRO A 418 11.89 2.85 -20.77
N ALA A 419 12.84 3.11 -19.87
CA ALA A 419 12.55 3.16 -18.44
C ALA A 419 11.52 4.26 -18.12
N GLU A 420 11.71 5.44 -18.71
CA GLU A 420 10.78 6.56 -18.64
C GLU A 420 9.88 6.59 -19.89
N PRO A 421 8.55 6.57 -19.71
CA PRO A 421 7.62 6.69 -20.83
C PRO A 421 7.60 8.11 -21.40
N ASN A 422 7.39 8.23 -22.71
CA ASN A 422 7.11 9.52 -23.33
C ASN A 422 5.60 9.79 -23.27
N TYR A 423 5.21 10.88 -22.59
CA TYR A 423 3.83 11.36 -22.53
C TYR A 423 3.55 12.53 -23.48
N ALA A 424 4.57 13.05 -24.16
CA ALA A 424 4.45 14.23 -24.99
C ALA A 424 3.76 13.89 -26.31
N VAL A 425 2.59 14.50 -26.51
CA VAL A 425 1.90 14.59 -27.80
C VAL A 425 2.51 15.75 -28.59
N GLN A 426 2.78 15.56 -29.87
CA GLN A 426 3.36 16.61 -30.69
C GLN A 426 2.35 17.74 -30.95
N PRO A 427 2.76 19.02 -30.90
CA PRO A 427 1.90 20.13 -31.28
C PRO A 427 1.44 19.98 -32.73
N VAL A 428 0.15 20.22 -32.96
CA VAL A 428 -0.48 20.15 -34.27
C VAL A 428 -0.69 21.57 -34.78
N GLU A 429 -0.27 21.86 -36.01
CA GLU A 429 -0.53 23.16 -36.62
C GLU A 429 -1.90 23.19 -37.31
N ALA A 430 -2.56 24.35 -37.29
CA ALA A 430 -3.80 24.56 -38.02
C ALA A 430 -3.57 24.39 -39.53
N SER A 431 -4.44 23.62 -40.19
CA SER A 431 -4.40 23.44 -41.64
C SER A 431 -5.55 24.20 -42.31
N PRO A 432 -5.30 25.02 -43.34
CA PRO A 432 -6.37 25.71 -44.08
C PRO A 432 -7.23 24.75 -44.92
N THR A 433 -6.81 23.50 -45.10
CA THR A 433 -7.58 22.44 -45.78
C THR A 433 -8.13 21.40 -44.82
N ALA A 434 -8.17 21.71 -43.52
CA ALA A 434 -8.73 20.83 -42.51
C ALA A 434 -10.23 20.55 -42.77
N ALA A 435 -10.68 19.36 -42.36
CA ALA A 435 -12.10 19.05 -42.36
C ALA A 435 -12.83 19.98 -41.38
N MET A 436 -13.95 20.56 -41.84
CA MET A 436 -14.79 21.43 -41.02
C MET A 436 -16.17 20.79 -40.81
N LEU A 437 -16.62 20.70 -39.56
CA LEU A 437 -17.96 20.24 -39.20
C LEU A 437 -18.58 21.18 -38.18
N LYS A 438 -19.67 21.87 -38.54
CA LYS A 438 -20.40 22.74 -37.62
C LYS A 438 -21.84 22.28 -37.51
N VAL A 439 -22.23 21.81 -36.33
CA VAL A 439 -23.55 21.25 -36.06
C VAL A 439 -24.14 21.94 -34.84
N ASN A 440 -25.39 22.36 -34.94
CA ASN A 440 -26.17 22.85 -33.81
C ASN A 440 -27.47 22.05 -33.75
N ALA A 441 -27.76 21.46 -32.60
CA ALA A 441 -28.93 20.62 -32.39
C ALA A 441 -29.62 20.95 -31.06
N GLY A 442 -30.96 20.97 -31.12
CA GLY A 442 -31.83 21.12 -29.96
C GLY A 442 -32.36 19.75 -29.52
N VAL A 443 -32.49 19.54 -28.21
CA VAL A 443 -32.89 18.26 -27.62
C VAL A 443 -33.92 18.50 -26.53
N ASP A 444 -34.99 17.70 -26.48
CA ASP A 444 -35.95 17.75 -25.38
C ASP A 444 -35.45 16.97 -24.14
N ALA A 445 -36.19 17.09 -23.03
CA ALA A 445 -35.88 16.40 -21.77
C ALA A 445 -35.88 14.85 -21.87
N ASN A 446 -36.48 14.28 -22.92
CA ASN A 446 -36.52 12.84 -23.18
C ASN A 446 -35.40 12.39 -24.13
N GLY A 447 -34.56 13.30 -24.61
CA GLY A 447 -33.48 12.99 -25.54
C GLY A 447 -33.86 13.02 -27.01
N ASN A 448 -35.06 13.47 -27.38
CA ASN A 448 -35.44 13.59 -28.78
C ASN A 448 -34.85 14.86 -29.38
N LEU A 449 -34.24 14.75 -30.57
CA LEU A 449 -33.79 15.92 -31.32
C LEU A 449 -35.01 16.74 -31.77
N THR A 450 -35.11 17.97 -31.29
CA THR A 450 -36.14 18.95 -31.68
C THR A 450 -35.68 19.81 -32.86
N MET A 451 -34.37 19.98 -33.02
CA MET A 451 -33.74 20.78 -34.07
C MET A 451 -32.39 20.19 -34.48
N LEU A 452 -32.03 20.31 -35.76
CA LEU A 452 -30.69 20.00 -36.28
C LEU A 452 -30.34 20.95 -37.43
N GLY A 453 -29.21 21.63 -37.34
CA GLY A 453 -28.72 22.54 -38.40
C GLY A 453 -29.67 23.72 -38.67
N GLY A 454 -30.46 24.12 -37.67
CA GLY A 454 -31.45 25.20 -37.78
C GLY A 454 -32.81 24.78 -38.34
N LEU A 455 -33.01 23.50 -38.69
CA LEU A 455 -34.31 22.94 -39.07
C LEU A 455 -34.92 22.14 -37.91
N SER A 456 -36.22 22.29 -37.69
CA SER A 456 -36.99 21.57 -36.68
C SER A 456 -37.28 20.12 -37.08
N ALA A 457 -37.57 19.27 -36.11
CA ALA A 457 -37.96 17.88 -36.34
C ALA A 457 -39.19 17.75 -37.27
N ASP A 458 -40.15 18.68 -37.18
CA ASP A 458 -41.33 18.71 -38.06
C ASP A 458 -40.96 19.03 -39.52
N GLU A 459 -39.99 19.93 -39.73
CA GLU A 459 -39.49 20.26 -41.06
C GLU A 459 -38.72 19.09 -41.69
N PHE A 460 -37.93 18.35 -40.91
CA PHE A 460 -37.34 17.10 -41.36
C PHE A 460 -38.40 16.04 -41.67
N GLY A 461 -39.46 15.95 -40.85
CA GLY A 461 -40.59 15.07 -41.09
C GLY A 461 -41.29 15.35 -42.42
N GLN A 462 -41.42 16.62 -42.81
CA GLN A 462 -41.95 17.03 -44.11
C GLN A 462 -41.04 16.61 -45.29
N LEU A 463 -39.73 16.48 -45.05
CA LEU A 463 -38.76 15.94 -46.00
C LEU A 463 -38.71 14.41 -46.00
N GLY A 464 -39.56 13.74 -45.21
CA GLY A 464 -39.58 12.29 -45.07
C GLY A 464 -38.40 11.73 -44.25
N VAL A 465 -37.71 12.59 -43.48
CA VAL A 465 -36.57 12.23 -42.64
C VAL A 465 -37.01 12.29 -41.19
N SER A 466 -36.83 11.20 -40.45
CA SER A 466 -37.01 11.19 -39.00
C SER A 466 -35.65 11.38 -38.32
N LEU A 467 -35.59 12.32 -37.37
CA LEU A 467 -34.38 12.52 -36.57
C LEU A 467 -34.25 11.42 -35.52
N PRO A 468 -33.04 10.87 -35.29
CA PRO A 468 -32.81 9.90 -34.24
C PRO A 468 -32.89 10.55 -32.86
N ALA A 469 -33.28 9.78 -31.84
CA ALA A 469 -33.12 10.18 -30.45
C ALA A 469 -31.65 10.03 -30.01
N LEU A 470 -31.24 10.82 -29.02
CA LEU A 470 -29.94 10.63 -28.40
C LEU A 470 -29.87 9.29 -27.65
N PRO A 471 -28.69 8.67 -27.59
CA PRO A 471 -28.47 7.51 -26.74
C PRO A 471 -28.85 7.80 -25.28
N ALA A 472 -29.54 6.86 -24.63
CA ALA A 472 -30.07 7.05 -23.26
C ALA A 472 -28.98 7.40 -22.23
N ASN A 473 -27.77 6.87 -22.40
CA ASN A 473 -26.61 7.21 -21.58
C ASN A 473 -26.18 8.68 -21.74
N LEU A 474 -26.27 9.25 -22.94
CA LEU A 474 -25.94 10.67 -23.16
C LEU A 474 -27.00 11.59 -22.52
N VAL A 475 -28.27 11.21 -22.60
CA VAL A 475 -29.38 11.92 -21.92
C VAL A 475 -29.21 11.87 -20.40
N ALA A 476 -28.85 10.70 -19.86
CA ALA A 476 -28.57 10.55 -18.44
C ALA A 476 -27.38 11.42 -18.00
N THR A 477 -26.30 11.49 -18.79
CA THR A 477 -25.16 12.36 -18.49
C THR A 477 -25.57 13.84 -18.51
N LEU A 478 -26.33 14.28 -19.51
CA LEU A 478 -26.87 15.65 -19.58
C LEU A 478 -27.69 16.02 -18.34
N GLN A 479 -28.58 15.12 -17.91
CA GLN A 479 -29.40 15.31 -16.72
C GLN A 479 -28.57 15.31 -15.43
N ALA A 480 -27.57 14.42 -15.33
CA ALA A 480 -26.70 14.29 -14.17
C ALA A 480 -25.77 15.50 -13.98
N THR A 481 -25.26 16.07 -15.07
CA THR A 481 -24.43 17.29 -15.01
C THR A 481 -25.26 18.55 -14.76
N GLY A 482 -26.57 18.51 -15.03
CA GLY A 482 -27.44 19.68 -14.97
C GLY A 482 -27.15 20.72 -16.04
N ALA A 483 -26.30 20.38 -17.03
CA ALA A 483 -25.92 21.27 -18.11
C ALA A 483 -27.10 21.48 -19.07
N LYS A 484 -27.28 22.72 -19.52
CA LYS A 484 -28.26 23.07 -20.55
C LYS A 484 -27.67 22.95 -21.95
N GLU A 485 -26.36 23.04 -22.06
CA GLU A 485 -25.64 22.94 -23.32
C GLU A 485 -24.41 22.04 -23.17
N ILE A 486 -24.22 21.12 -24.12
CA ILE A 486 -22.96 20.40 -24.34
C ILE A 486 -22.40 20.84 -25.67
N GLN A 487 -21.13 21.23 -25.69
CA GLN A 487 -20.40 21.51 -26.91
C GLN A 487 -19.17 20.61 -27.01
N ILE A 488 -18.98 19.99 -28.17
CA ILE A 488 -17.73 19.36 -28.57
C ILE A 488 -17.08 20.31 -29.55
N ASP A 489 -15.93 20.86 -29.17
CA ASP A 489 -15.13 21.75 -30.00
C ASP A 489 -13.77 21.11 -30.26
N THR A 490 -13.11 21.45 -31.37
CA THR A 490 -11.73 21.04 -31.61
C THR A 490 -10.86 22.23 -31.98
N ASP A 491 -9.72 22.32 -31.30
CA ASP A 491 -8.57 23.09 -31.73
C ASP A 491 -7.54 22.12 -32.35
N PRO A 492 -6.54 22.58 -33.12
CA PRO A 492 -5.50 21.71 -33.65
C PRO A 492 -4.85 20.84 -32.56
N GLY A 493 -5.07 19.53 -32.63
CA GLY A 493 -4.57 18.54 -31.68
C GLY A 493 -5.29 18.49 -30.32
N VAL A 494 -6.45 19.14 -30.18
CA VAL A 494 -7.19 19.18 -28.91
C VAL A 494 -8.69 19.05 -29.15
N LEU A 495 -9.33 18.09 -28.47
CA LEU A 495 -10.79 18.02 -28.35
C LEU A 495 -11.18 18.65 -27.02
N ILE A 496 -12.11 19.60 -27.07
CA ILE A 496 -12.61 20.34 -25.92
C ILE A 496 -14.08 20.01 -25.74
N LEU A 497 -14.41 19.38 -24.62
CA LEU A 497 -15.79 19.25 -24.17
C LEU A 497 -16.13 20.47 -23.31
N ARG A 498 -17.17 21.21 -23.67
CA ARG A 498 -17.71 22.31 -22.87
C ARG A 498 -19.11 22.01 -22.36
N LEU A 499 -19.38 22.43 -21.13
CA LEU A 499 -20.71 22.43 -20.52
C LEU A 499 -21.12 23.87 -20.25
N ASP A 500 -22.26 24.30 -20.77
CA ASP A 500 -22.78 25.67 -20.62
C ASP A 500 -21.74 26.76 -20.99
N GLY A 501 -20.92 26.47 -22.00
CA GLY A 501 -19.85 27.35 -22.50
C GLY A 501 -18.54 27.33 -21.70
N ALA A 502 -18.45 26.56 -20.60
CA ALA A 502 -17.22 26.39 -19.83
C ALA A 502 -16.48 25.10 -20.21
N ASP A 503 -15.15 25.15 -20.33
CA ASP A 503 -14.32 23.98 -20.60
C ASP A 503 -14.45 22.95 -19.47
N ALA A 504 -14.94 21.75 -19.79
CA ALA A 504 -15.12 20.65 -18.85
C ALA A 504 -13.98 19.62 -18.94
N LEU A 505 -13.56 19.29 -20.16
CA LEU A 505 -12.52 18.30 -20.43
C LEU A 505 -11.74 18.67 -21.68
N LYS A 506 -10.42 18.48 -21.66
CA LYS A 506 -9.59 18.57 -22.86
C LYS A 506 -8.90 17.24 -23.10
N VAL A 507 -8.95 16.76 -24.33
CA VAL A 507 -8.19 15.58 -24.77
C VAL A 507 -7.16 16.06 -25.77
N ASN A 508 -5.88 16.00 -25.43
CA ASN A 508 -4.81 16.36 -26.37
C ASN A 508 -4.34 15.11 -27.12
N TYR A 509 -4.14 15.25 -28.42
CA TYR A 509 -3.78 14.17 -29.30
C TYR A 509 -3.03 14.67 -30.55
N ASP A 510 -2.30 13.74 -31.15
CA ASP A 510 -1.66 13.85 -32.46
C ASP A 510 -1.98 12.58 -33.25
N GLU A 511 -1.52 12.52 -34.50
CA GLU A 511 -1.76 11.35 -35.34
C GLU A 511 -1.19 10.06 -34.71
N ALA A 512 0.03 10.13 -34.16
CA ALA A 512 0.72 8.97 -33.60
C ALA A 512 0.01 8.40 -32.36
N SER A 513 -0.40 9.26 -31.44
CA SER A 513 -1.12 8.89 -30.22
C SER A 513 -2.53 8.36 -30.55
N LEU A 514 -3.24 8.92 -31.53
CA LEU A 514 -4.51 8.37 -32.00
C LEU A 514 -4.35 6.99 -32.64
N LEU A 515 -3.30 6.79 -33.45
CA LEU A 515 -2.99 5.47 -34.03
C LEU A 515 -2.63 4.45 -32.96
N ALA A 516 -1.86 4.85 -31.93
CA ALA A 516 -1.53 4.02 -30.79
C ALA A 516 -2.79 3.64 -29.99
N ALA A 517 -3.65 4.61 -29.69
CA ALA A 517 -4.93 4.37 -29.02
C ALA A 517 -5.84 3.44 -29.83
N LEU A 518 -5.92 3.62 -31.16
CA LEU A 518 -6.70 2.72 -32.02
C LEU A 518 -6.12 1.30 -32.03
N ALA A 519 -4.78 1.15 -32.04
CA ALA A 519 -4.14 -0.16 -31.96
C ALA A 519 -4.46 -0.89 -30.65
N LEU A 520 -4.54 -0.16 -29.53
CA LEU A 520 -5.00 -0.70 -28.25
C LEU A 520 -6.49 -1.04 -28.24
N ALA A 521 -7.32 -0.17 -28.80
CA ALA A 521 -8.76 -0.33 -28.79
C ALA A 521 -9.24 -1.48 -29.68
N THR A 522 -8.55 -1.76 -30.79
CA THR A 522 -9.01 -2.73 -31.80
C THR A 522 -9.28 -4.12 -31.21
N PRO A 523 -8.37 -4.74 -30.44
CA PRO A 523 -8.62 -6.06 -29.86
C PRO A 523 -9.65 -6.03 -28.73
N LEU A 524 -9.84 -4.87 -28.08
CA LEU A 524 -10.85 -4.65 -27.04
C LEU A 524 -12.25 -4.39 -27.62
N ALA A 525 -12.34 -4.16 -28.94
CA ALA A 525 -13.56 -3.68 -29.59
C ALA A 525 -14.62 -4.77 -29.82
N GLY A 526 -14.31 -6.05 -29.56
CA GLY A 526 -15.24 -7.17 -29.76
C GLY A 526 -15.92 -7.17 -31.13
N ASP A 527 -17.24 -7.37 -31.15
CA ASP A 527 -18.08 -7.33 -32.36
C ASP A 527 -18.45 -5.91 -32.84
N SER A 528 -17.84 -4.86 -32.26
CA SER A 528 -18.13 -3.49 -32.70
C SER A 528 -17.56 -3.22 -34.10
N PRO A 529 -18.04 -2.18 -34.80
CA PRO A 529 -17.51 -1.80 -36.12
C PRO A 529 -16.00 -1.58 -36.15
N LEU A 530 -15.36 -1.22 -35.02
CA LEU A 530 -13.91 -1.03 -34.94
C LEU A 530 -13.11 -2.33 -35.03
N GLY A 531 -13.75 -3.48 -34.75
CA GLY A 531 -13.17 -4.82 -34.93
C GLY A 531 -13.16 -5.29 -36.39
N ASP A 532 -13.93 -4.66 -37.28
CA ASP A 532 -13.92 -4.97 -38.71
C ASP A 532 -12.61 -4.46 -39.35
N PRO A 533 -11.82 -5.33 -40.01
CA PRO A 533 -10.53 -4.93 -40.60
C PRO A 533 -10.62 -3.81 -41.63
N ALA A 534 -11.70 -3.74 -42.42
CA ALA A 534 -11.90 -2.70 -43.43
C ALA A 534 -12.25 -1.36 -42.78
N VAL A 535 -13.09 -1.37 -41.74
CA VAL A 535 -13.38 -0.16 -40.95
C VAL A 535 -12.11 0.31 -40.24
N ASN A 536 -11.34 -0.61 -39.66
CA ASN A 536 -10.08 -0.29 -38.99
C ASN A 536 -9.08 0.36 -39.95
N GLN A 537 -8.91 -0.23 -41.14
CA GLN A 537 -8.06 0.32 -42.18
C GLN A 537 -8.54 1.70 -42.62
N PHE A 538 -9.85 1.87 -42.83
CA PHE A 538 -10.43 3.16 -43.17
C PHE A 538 -10.16 4.21 -42.08
N MET A 539 -10.31 3.85 -40.80
CA MET A 539 -9.99 4.73 -39.68
C MET A 539 -8.53 5.15 -39.69
N ARG A 540 -7.60 4.21 -39.88
CA ARG A 540 -6.14 4.46 -39.89
C ARG A 540 -5.69 5.33 -41.07
N GLU A 541 -6.18 5.02 -42.27
CA GLU A 541 -5.65 5.61 -43.49
C GLU A 541 -6.38 6.87 -43.93
N GLN A 542 -7.66 7.01 -43.58
CA GLN A 542 -8.53 8.07 -44.11
C GLN A 542 -9.01 9.04 -43.03
N ILE A 543 -9.35 8.54 -41.83
CA ILE A 543 -9.95 9.37 -40.78
C ILE A 543 -8.88 9.98 -39.88
N ILE A 544 -8.07 9.16 -39.19
CA ILE A 544 -7.11 9.63 -38.19
C ILE A 544 -6.15 10.71 -38.71
N PRO A 545 -5.58 10.63 -39.93
CA PRO A 545 -4.72 11.69 -40.45
C PRO A 545 -5.41 13.06 -40.61
N GLN A 546 -6.75 13.08 -40.69
CA GLN A 546 -7.55 14.30 -40.84
C GLN A 546 -8.06 14.85 -39.50
N VAL A 547 -8.02 14.07 -38.42
CA VAL A 547 -8.57 14.44 -37.11
C VAL A 547 -7.74 15.51 -36.39
N PRO A 548 -6.39 15.41 -36.29
CA PRO A 548 -5.55 16.40 -35.61
C PRO A 548 -5.79 17.85 -36.07
N PRO A 549 -5.85 18.17 -37.37
CA PRO A 549 -6.07 19.55 -37.79
C PRO A 549 -7.56 19.97 -37.89
N ALA A 550 -8.53 19.09 -37.62
CA ALA A 550 -9.95 19.35 -37.88
C ALA A 550 -10.56 20.51 -37.06
N ASP A 551 -11.50 21.25 -37.66
CA ASP A 551 -12.36 22.26 -37.00
C ASP A 551 -13.78 21.67 -36.87
N VAL A 552 -14.04 21.03 -35.72
CA VAL A 552 -15.31 20.41 -35.37
C VAL A 552 -15.94 21.20 -34.24
N ASN A 553 -17.14 21.72 -34.47
CA ASN A 553 -17.94 22.40 -33.48
C ASN A 553 -19.36 21.82 -33.48
N VAL A 554 -19.68 21.01 -32.48
CA VAL A 554 -20.99 20.37 -32.31
C VAL A 554 -21.62 20.87 -31.03
N VAL A 555 -22.75 21.57 -31.13
CA VAL A 555 -23.53 22.10 -30.01
C VAL A 555 -24.82 21.32 -29.85
N LEU A 556 -25.09 20.85 -28.64
CA LEU A 556 -26.30 20.18 -28.20
C LEU A 556 -26.93 20.99 -27.07
N ALA A 557 -28.07 21.62 -27.34
CA ALA A 557 -28.78 22.44 -26.37
C ALA A 557 -30.08 21.76 -25.91
N LEU A 558 -30.26 21.62 -24.60
CA LEU A 558 -31.50 21.17 -23.98
C LEU A 558 -32.55 22.29 -24.06
N GLN A 559 -33.75 21.96 -24.55
CA GLN A 559 -34.86 22.90 -24.78
C GLN A 559 -36.06 22.64 -23.87
#